data_AF-A0A383BUZ0-F1
#
_entry.id   AF-A0A383BUZ0-F1
#
_cell.length_a   1.000
_cell.length_b   1.000
_cell.length_c   1.000
_cell.angle_alpha   90.00
_cell.angle_beta   90.00
_cell.angle_gamma   90.00
#
_symmetry.space_group_name_H-M   'P 1'
#
loop_
_entity.id
_entity.type
_entity.pdbx_description
1 polymer ?
#
loop_
_entity_poly.entity_id
_entity_poly.type
_entity_poly.pdbx_seq_one_letter_code
_entity_poly.pdbx_strand_id
1 'polypeptide(L)'
;MEFEHSLYFYSEGDTMPSLKKILFGRFAGEGLSSLITEMQKKYNPKKGRRFNHANITYEVSRPGVVDDNVQFEISSKIPQDELKGHKAMEKYFKAIKNLVTKLKHKPVSVEMENIILDPKKDSEKKRDYVKLLYSYPLDELYCDEKILEKIKS
;
A
#
# COMPACT_ATOMS: atom_id res chain seq x y z
N MET A 1 -3.57 23.96 -17.94
CA MET A 1 -4.05 23.25 -16.73
C MET A 1 -4.31 21.83 -17.17
N GLU A 2 -3.30 20.98 -17.07
CA GLU A 2 -3.37 19.60 -17.56
C GLU A 2 -4.03 18.74 -16.48
N PHE A 3 -5.17 18.15 -16.82
CA PHE A 3 -5.82 17.14 -15.98
C PHE A 3 -5.10 15.81 -16.21
N GLU A 4 -4.29 15.38 -15.25
CA GLU A 4 -3.75 14.01 -15.23
C GLU A 4 -4.93 13.03 -15.09
N HIS A 5 -5.23 12.32 -16.17
CA HIS A 5 -6.12 11.17 -16.16
C HIS A 5 -5.53 10.09 -15.25
N SER A 6 -6.11 9.88 -14.07
CA SER A 6 -5.86 8.68 -13.28
C SER A 6 -6.51 7.50 -14.01
N LEU A 7 -5.71 6.74 -14.75
CA LEU A 7 -6.15 5.49 -15.36
C LEU A 7 -6.46 4.48 -14.25
N TYR A 8 -7.75 4.27 -13.97
CA TYR A 8 -8.21 3.13 -13.18
C TYR A 8 -8.10 1.90 -14.09
N PHE A 9 -7.28 0.92 -13.70
CA PHE A 9 -7.19 -0.35 -14.42
C PHE A 9 -8.45 -1.16 -14.11
N TYR A 10 -9.32 -1.34 -15.11
CA TYR A 10 -10.47 -2.24 -15.03
C TYR A 10 -10.08 -3.57 -15.71
N SER A 11 -10.17 -4.69 -14.98
CA SER A 11 -10.07 -6.02 -15.57
C SER A 11 -11.38 -6.36 -16.29
N GLU A 12 -11.30 -7.03 -17.44
CA GLU A 12 -12.46 -7.46 -18.22
C GLU A 12 -13.41 -8.33 -17.37
N GLY A 13 -14.58 -7.78 -17.06
CA GLY A 13 -15.62 -8.40 -16.23
C GLY A 13 -16.41 -7.43 -15.35
N ASP A 14 -15.88 -6.23 -15.10
CA ASP A 14 -16.50 -5.26 -14.18
C ASP A 14 -17.63 -4.45 -14.84
N THR A 15 -18.85 -4.62 -14.33
CA THR A 15 -19.94 -3.63 -14.46
C THR A 15 -19.44 -2.26 -14.01
N MET A 16 -19.84 -1.17 -14.71
CA MET A 16 -19.47 0.20 -14.34
C MET A 16 -19.48 0.43 -12.83
N PRO A 17 -18.41 0.98 -12.24
CA PRO A 17 -18.37 1.24 -10.81
C PRO A 17 -19.54 2.14 -10.42
N SER A 18 -20.27 1.76 -9.38
CA SER A 18 -21.32 2.62 -8.85
C SER A 18 -20.73 3.96 -8.39
N LEU A 19 -21.55 5.02 -8.40
CA LEU A 19 -21.15 6.34 -7.88
C LEU A 19 -20.55 6.22 -6.47
N LYS A 20 -21.11 5.33 -5.65
CA LYS A 20 -20.61 4.97 -4.32
C LYS A 20 -19.12 4.58 -4.40
N LYS A 21 -18.78 3.55 -5.19
CA LYS A 21 -17.40 3.06 -5.33
C LYS A 21 -16.45 4.12 -5.86
N ILE A 22 -16.87 4.94 -6.83
CA ILE A 22 -16.06 6.04 -7.39
C ILE A 22 -15.71 7.06 -6.31
N LEU A 23 -16.69 7.52 -5.54
CA LEU A 23 -16.49 8.50 -4.48
C LEU A 23 -15.56 7.95 -3.39
N PHE A 24 -15.76 6.71 -2.96
CA PHE A 24 -14.90 6.09 -1.96
C PHE A 24 -13.46 5.92 -2.42
N GLY A 25 -13.25 5.44 -3.65
CA GLY A 25 -11.90 5.34 -4.22
C GLY A 25 -11.18 6.68 -4.25
N ARG A 26 -11.90 7.76 -4.60
CA ARG A 26 -11.36 9.12 -4.58
C ARG A 26 -10.98 9.57 -3.17
N PHE A 27 -11.89 9.48 -2.20
CA PHE A 27 -11.63 9.92 -0.82
C PHE A 27 -10.48 9.13 -0.17
N ALA A 28 -10.46 7.81 -0.34
CA ALA A 28 -9.34 6.98 0.11
C ALA A 28 -8.04 7.39 -0.57
N GLY A 29 -8.08 7.68 -1.87
CA GLY A 29 -6.93 8.15 -2.66
C GLY A 29 -6.37 9.47 -2.13
N GLU A 30 -7.23 10.44 -1.84
CA GLU A 30 -6.86 11.74 -1.27
C GLU A 30 -6.27 11.58 0.13
N GLY A 31 -6.93 10.80 1.01
CA GLY A 31 -6.48 10.54 2.37
C GLY A 31 -5.10 9.87 2.42
N LEU A 32 -4.89 8.79 1.65
CA LEU A 32 -3.58 8.13 1.58
C LEU A 32 -2.51 9.07 1.00
N SER A 33 -2.85 9.91 0.02
CA SER A 33 -1.89 10.85 -0.57
C SER A 33 -1.46 11.94 0.41
N SER A 34 -2.39 12.43 1.24
CA SER A 34 -2.07 13.33 2.35
C SER A 34 -1.12 12.65 3.35
N LEU A 35 -1.46 11.44 3.80
CA LEU A 35 -0.64 10.68 4.74
C LEU A 35 0.78 10.42 4.20
N ILE A 36 0.91 10.06 2.92
CA ILE A 36 2.22 9.83 2.30
C ILE A 36 3.02 11.13 2.25
N THR A 37 2.37 12.25 1.96
CA THR A 37 3.03 13.57 1.97
C THR A 37 3.55 13.90 3.37
N GLU A 38 2.79 13.60 4.42
CA GLU A 38 3.23 13.75 5.81
C GLU A 38 4.42 12.84 6.12
N MET A 39 4.36 11.57 5.73
CA MET A 39 5.48 10.62 5.95
C MET A 39 6.73 11.04 5.18
N GLN A 40 6.59 11.55 3.96
CA GLN A 40 7.69 12.08 3.15
C GLN A 40 8.30 13.35 3.73
N LYS A 41 7.52 14.18 4.45
CA LYS A 41 8.03 15.35 5.18
C LYS A 41 8.72 14.96 6.49
N LYS A 42 8.16 13.99 7.20
CA LYS A 42 8.67 13.50 8.49
C LYS A 42 9.96 12.68 8.35
N TYR A 43 10.07 11.94 7.26
CA TYR A 43 11.19 11.05 6.97
C TYR A 43 11.91 11.49 5.69
N ASN A 44 12.74 10.62 5.12
CA ASN A 44 13.52 10.96 3.93
C ASN A 44 12.69 10.68 2.66
N PRO A 45 12.26 11.70 1.90
CA PRO A 45 11.42 11.49 0.73
C PRO A 45 12.16 10.73 -0.39
N LYS A 46 11.42 9.94 -1.17
CA LYS A 46 11.90 9.23 -2.37
C LYS A 46 10.92 9.44 -3.53
N LYS A 47 11.37 9.19 -4.77
CA LYS A 47 10.55 9.37 -5.99
C LYS A 47 9.23 8.57 -5.88
N GLY A 48 8.12 9.20 -6.23
CA GLY A 48 6.79 8.57 -6.22
C GLY A 48 6.22 8.49 -4.80
N ARG A 49 5.45 7.43 -4.50
CA ARG A 49 4.79 7.22 -3.21
C ARG A 49 5.70 6.51 -2.20
N ARG A 50 6.95 6.97 -2.11
CA ARG A 50 8.02 6.33 -1.34
C ARG A 50 8.68 7.26 -0.35
N PHE A 51 9.11 6.70 0.76
CA PHE A 51 9.94 7.38 1.76
C PHE A 51 10.89 6.37 2.41
N ASN A 52 11.99 6.87 2.97
CA ASN A 52 12.99 6.07 3.65
C ASN A 52 13.00 6.42 5.14
N HIS A 53 12.97 5.39 5.98
CA HIS A 53 13.09 5.51 7.42
C HIS A 53 13.92 4.33 7.95
N ALA A 54 14.91 4.62 8.79
CA ALA A 54 15.83 3.62 9.35
C ALA A 54 16.44 2.69 8.28
N ASN A 55 16.97 3.29 7.19
CA ASN A 55 17.55 2.61 6.03
C ASN A 55 16.61 1.68 5.25
N ILE A 56 15.33 1.57 5.63
CA ILE A 56 14.31 0.82 4.90
C ILE A 56 13.53 1.79 4.02
N THR A 57 13.36 1.43 2.75
CA THR A 57 12.49 2.17 1.83
C THR A 57 11.10 1.57 1.86
N TYR A 58 10.12 2.39 2.19
CA TYR A 58 8.70 2.06 2.20
C TYR A 58 8.04 2.62 0.95
N GLU A 59 7.06 1.88 0.43
CA GLU A 59 6.17 2.31 -0.64
C GLU A 59 4.73 2.02 -0.24
N VAL A 60 3.85 2.98 -0.49
CA VAL A 60 2.41 2.83 -0.27
C VAL A 60 1.71 2.98 -1.61
N SER A 61 0.97 1.95 -2.04
CA SER A 61 0.30 1.97 -3.33
C SER A 61 -0.83 3.01 -3.38
N ARG A 62 -1.40 3.21 -4.57
CA ARG A 62 -2.68 3.90 -4.68
C ARG A 62 -3.77 2.93 -4.22
N PRO A 63 -4.79 3.40 -3.50
CA PRO A 63 -5.89 2.53 -3.13
C PRO A 63 -6.70 2.14 -4.36
N GLY A 64 -7.16 0.90 -4.38
CA GLY A 64 -8.18 0.38 -5.30
C GLY A 64 -9.47 0.07 -4.55
N VAL A 65 -10.57 -0.07 -5.28
CA VAL A 65 -11.83 -0.58 -4.73
C VAL A 65 -12.09 -1.94 -5.38
N VAL A 66 -12.10 -2.99 -4.56
CA VAL A 66 -12.38 -4.37 -4.98
C VAL A 66 -13.59 -4.84 -4.20
N ASP A 67 -14.63 -5.27 -4.92
CA ASP A 67 -15.95 -5.50 -4.35
C ASP A 67 -16.44 -4.25 -3.58
N ASP A 68 -16.67 -4.37 -2.27
CA ASP A 68 -17.03 -3.27 -1.37
C ASP A 68 -15.92 -3.01 -0.33
N ASN A 69 -14.66 -3.18 -0.73
CA ASN A 69 -13.50 -2.91 0.10
C ASN A 69 -12.55 -1.93 -0.57
N VAL A 70 -11.97 -1.02 0.22
CA VAL A 70 -10.79 -0.27 -0.17
C VAL A 70 -9.56 -1.10 0.12
N GLN A 71 -8.74 -1.34 -0.90
CA GLN A 71 -7.50 -2.10 -0.80
C GLN A 71 -6.30 -1.24 -1.13
N PHE A 72 -5.21 -1.42 -0.39
CA PHE A 72 -3.92 -0.83 -0.71
C PHE A 72 -2.79 -1.66 -0.13
N GLU A 73 -1.60 -1.47 -0.68
CA GLU A 73 -0.40 -2.19 -0.29
C GLU A 73 0.56 -1.25 0.42
N ILE A 74 1.20 -1.77 1.47
CA ILE A 74 2.42 -1.21 2.02
C ILE A 74 3.53 -2.22 1.74
N SER A 75 4.56 -1.79 1.03
CA SER A 75 5.73 -2.62 0.75
C SER A 75 7.00 -2.00 1.30
N SER A 76 7.97 -2.85 1.63
CA SER A 76 9.29 -2.41 2.08
C SER A 76 10.39 -3.31 1.55
N LYS A 77 11.52 -2.71 1.16
CA LYS A 77 12.71 -3.47 0.75
C LYS A 77 13.31 -4.16 1.97
N ILE A 78 13.61 -5.46 1.87
CA ILE A 78 14.37 -6.16 2.91
C ILE A 78 15.82 -5.63 2.92
N PRO A 79 16.39 -5.31 4.09
CA PRO A 79 17.77 -4.83 4.20
C PRO A 79 18.77 -5.98 4.00
N GLN A 80 18.88 -6.48 2.77
CA GLN A 80 19.75 -7.59 2.38
C GLN A 80 21.24 -7.32 2.65
N ASP A 81 21.65 -6.04 2.68
CA ASP A 81 23.03 -5.64 3.02
C ASP A 81 23.35 -5.96 4.50
N GLU A 82 22.32 -6.00 5.37
CA GLU A 82 22.43 -6.37 6.78
C GLU A 82 22.12 -7.85 7.02
N LEU A 83 21.20 -8.43 6.23
CA LEU A 83 20.72 -9.81 6.35
C LEU A 83 21.44 -10.75 5.38
N LYS A 84 22.53 -11.36 5.84
CA LYS A 84 23.32 -12.30 5.02
C LYS A 84 22.65 -13.67 4.91
N GLY A 85 22.20 -14.00 3.70
CA GLY A 85 21.74 -15.34 3.33
C GLY A 85 20.24 -15.60 3.53
N HIS A 86 19.73 -16.62 2.82
CA HIS A 86 18.29 -16.95 2.75
C HIS A 86 17.63 -17.12 4.13
N LYS A 87 18.28 -17.86 5.02
CA LYS A 87 17.76 -18.15 6.37
C LYS A 87 17.55 -16.89 7.21
N ALA A 88 18.41 -15.88 7.05
CA ALA A 88 18.27 -14.60 7.76
C ALA A 88 17.08 -13.80 7.22
N MET A 89 16.87 -13.81 5.90
CA MET A 89 15.73 -13.16 5.24
C MET A 89 14.40 -13.81 5.63
N GLU A 90 14.32 -15.15 5.65
CA GLU A 90 13.15 -15.87 6.13
C GLU A 90 12.82 -15.55 7.59
N LYS A 91 13.85 -15.50 8.45
CA LYS A 91 13.67 -15.15 9.86
C LYS A 91 13.15 -13.72 10.02
N TYR A 92 13.69 -12.77 9.25
CA TYR A 92 13.21 -11.39 9.21
C TYR A 92 11.74 -11.32 8.80
N PHE A 93 11.39 -11.98 7.69
CA PHE A 93 10.00 -12.01 7.23
C PHE A 93 9.05 -12.65 8.23
N LYS A 94 9.44 -13.76 8.85
CA LYS A 94 8.65 -14.40 9.90
C LYS A 94 8.44 -13.47 11.10
N ALA A 95 9.46 -12.69 11.47
CA ALA A 95 9.34 -11.68 12.53
C ALA A 95 8.33 -10.58 12.15
N ILE A 96 8.41 -10.04 10.92
CA ILE A 96 7.45 -9.05 10.43
C ILE A 96 6.03 -9.63 10.41
N LYS A 97 5.84 -10.83 9.84
CA LYS A 97 4.54 -11.52 9.81
C LYS A 97 3.95 -11.71 11.21
N ASN A 98 4.78 -12.08 12.18
CA ASN A 98 4.35 -12.23 13.58
C ASN A 98 4.00 -10.90 14.26
N LEU A 99 4.61 -9.78 13.83
CA LEU A 99 4.33 -8.46 14.37
C LEU A 99 3.01 -7.91 13.81
N VAL A 100 2.86 -7.94 12.48
CA VAL A 100 1.68 -7.36 11.80
C VAL A 100 0.39 -8.13 12.10
N THR A 101 0.48 -9.43 12.36
CA THR A 101 -0.69 -10.26 12.75
C THR A 101 -1.20 -9.97 14.17
N LYS A 102 -0.43 -9.23 14.99
CA LYS A 102 -0.82 -8.79 16.33
C LYS A 102 -1.38 -7.37 16.37
N LEU A 103 -1.33 -6.63 15.27
CA LEU A 103 -1.88 -5.29 15.20
C LEU A 103 -3.40 -5.30 15.31
N LYS A 104 -3.98 -4.18 15.76
CA LYS A 104 -5.43 -3.99 15.78
C LYS A 104 -6.01 -4.08 14.38
N HIS A 105 -5.40 -3.37 13.44
CA HIS A 105 -5.73 -3.42 12.02
C HIS A 105 -4.67 -4.27 11.32
N LYS A 106 -5.10 -5.45 10.87
CA LYS A 106 -4.20 -6.47 10.32
C LYS A 106 -4.28 -6.44 8.79
N PRO A 107 -3.15 -6.68 8.10
CA PRO A 107 -3.21 -6.93 6.67
C PRO A 107 -3.95 -8.24 6.39
N VAL A 108 -4.67 -8.30 5.28
CA VAL A 108 -5.33 -9.52 4.80
C VAL A 108 -4.34 -10.49 4.17
N SER A 109 -3.26 -9.98 3.59
CA SER A 109 -2.15 -10.80 3.07
C SER A 109 -0.79 -10.22 3.47
N VAL A 110 0.17 -11.12 3.70
CA VAL A 110 1.57 -10.81 4.03
C VAL A 110 2.45 -11.69 3.18
N GLU A 111 3.12 -11.08 2.20
CA GLU A 111 3.86 -11.78 1.16
C GLU A 111 5.31 -11.33 1.10
N MET A 112 6.17 -12.24 0.65
CA MET A 112 7.54 -11.94 0.27
C MET A 112 7.62 -12.03 -1.25
N GLU A 113 8.02 -10.94 -1.90
CA GLU A 113 8.18 -10.91 -3.35
C GLU A 113 9.65 -10.73 -3.72
N ASN A 114 10.13 -11.60 -4.61
CA ASN A 114 11.48 -11.52 -5.17
C ASN A 114 11.41 -10.82 -6.53
N ILE A 115 11.87 -9.57 -6.59
CA ILE A 115 11.99 -8.85 -7.86
C ILE A 115 13.39 -9.11 -8.41
N ILE A 116 13.45 -9.86 -9.51
CA ILE A 116 14.68 -10.04 -10.29
C ILE A 116 14.78 -8.86 -11.25
N LEU A 117 15.69 -7.93 -10.96
CA LEU A 117 16.02 -6.86 -11.91
C LEU A 117 17.10 -7.40 -12.85
N ASP A 118 16.83 -7.43 -14.15
CA ASP A 118 17.80 -7.86 -15.17
C ASP A 118 18.24 -6.66 -16.04
N PRO A 119 19.24 -5.87 -15.61
CA PRO A 119 19.69 -4.72 -16.38
C PRO A 119 20.87 -5.16 -17.24
N LYS A 120 20.62 -5.92 -18.32
CA LYS A 120 21.62 -6.24 -19.37
C LYS A 120 23.01 -6.65 -18.85
N LYS A 121 23.28 -7.96 -18.75
CA LYS A 121 24.64 -8.57 -18.69
C LYS A 121 25.61 -7.90 -17.69
N ASP A 122 25.49 -8.22 -16.40
CA ASP A 122 26.64 -8.57 -15.52
C ASP A 122 26.32 -8.72 -14.01
N SER A 123 25.09 -8.52 -13.55
CA SER A 123 24.70 -9.05 -12.22
C SER A 123 23.19 -9.14 -12.05
N GLU A 124 22.67 -10.36 -11.86
CA GLU A 124 21.32 -10.57 -11.34
C GLU A 124 21.25 -9.97 -9.92
N LYS A 125 20.53 -8.84 -9.76
CA LYS A 125 20.26 -8.28 -8.43
C LYS A 125 18.86 -8.68 -8.01
N LYS A 126 18.76 -9.79 -7.27
CA LYS A 126 17.53 -10.24 -6.60
C LYS A 126 17.22 -9.32 -5.42
N ARG A 127 16.07 -8.66 -5.44
CA ARG A 127 15.62 -7.80 -4.33
C ARG A 127 14.37 -8.39 -3.72
N ASP A 128 14.46 -8.77 -2.46
CA ASP A 128 13.33 -9.23 -1.68
C ASP A 128 12.59 -8.05 -1.06
N TYR A 129 11.27 -8.06 -1.20
CA TYR A 129 10.37 -7.10 -0.57
C TYR A 129 9.40 -7.83 0.34
N VAL A 130 9.00 -7.18 1.41
CA VAL A 130 7.81 -7.57 2.18
C VAL A 130 6.65 -6.72 1.68
N LYS A 131 5.55 -7.36 1.30
CA LYS A 131 4.30 -6.71 0.92
C LYS A 131 3.19 -7.05 1.90
N LEU A 132 2.47 -6.02 2.32
CA LEU A 132 1.31 -6.10 3.20
C LEU A 132 0.11 -5.57 2.45
N LEU A 133 -0.88 -6.43 2.17
CA LEU A 133 -2.14 -6.03 1.58
C LEU A 133 -3.13 -5.71 2.71
N TYR A 134 -3.65 -4.49 2.71
CA TYR A 134 -4.75 -4.10 3.59
C TYR A 134 -6.03 -4.05 2.78
N SER A 135 -7.13 -4.49 3.40
CA SER A 135 -8.48 -4.42 2.85
C SER A 135 -9.41 -3.96 3.97
N TYR A 136 -10.08 -2.83 3.76
CA TYR A 136 -11.04 -2.29 4.71
C TYR A 136 -12.41 -2.24 4.04
N PRO A 137 -13.44 -2.84 4.66
CA PRO A 137 -14.78 -2.78 4.12
C PRO A 137 -15.30 -1.34 4.24
N LEU A 138 -16.16 -0.96 3.31
CA LEU A 138 -16.64 0.42 3.21
C LEU A 138 -17.33 0.91 4.48
N ASP A 139 -18.08 0.05 5.16
CA ASP A 139 -18.81 0.33 6.41
C ASP A 139 -17.88 0.60 7.62
N GLU A 140 -16.61 0.19 7.58
CA GLU A 140 -15.62 0.56 8.59
C GLU A 140 -15.03 1.96 8.37
N LEU A 141 -15.16 2.52 7.16
CA LEU A 141 -14.54 3.79 6.79
C LEU A 141 -15.41 5.01 7.10
N TYR A 142 -16.71 4.82 7.28
CA TYR A 142 -17.65 5.89 7.58
C TYR A 142 -18.79 5.43 8.49
N CYS A 143 -19.44 6.39 9.13
CA CYS A 143 -20.60 6.14 9.99
C CYS A 143 -21.74 7.01 9.49
N ASP A 144 -22.83 6.38 9.04
CA ASP A 144 -23.99 7.09 8.46
C ASP A 144 -24.57 8.14 9.41
N GLU A 145 -24.68 7.81 10.70
CA GLU A 145 -25.16 8.73 11.73
C GLU A 145 -24.30 10.00 11.79
N LYS A 146 -22.97 9.85 11.80
CA LYS A 146 -22.02 10.98 11.82
C LYS A 146 -22.06 11.82 10.53
N ILE A 147 -22.35 11.19 9.39
CA ILE A 147 -22.52 11.91 8.12
C ILE A 147 -23.81 12.72 8.17
N LEU A 148 -24.91 12.11 8.62
CA LEU A 148 -26.22 12.77 8.70
C LEU A 148 -26.21 13.97 9.67
N GLU A 149 -25.47 13.88 10.77
CA GLU A 149 -25.27 15.02 11.69
C GLU A 149 -24.61 16.21 10.99
N LYS A 150 -23.59 15.97 10.16
CA LYS A 150 -22.89 17.04 9.40
C LYS A 150 -23.70 17.64 8.26
N ILE A 151 -24.69 16.93 7.73
CA ILE A 151 -25.56 17.42 6.66
C ILE A 151 -26.71 18.26 7.23
N LYS A 152 -27.14 17.95 8.46
CA LYS A 152 -28.23 18.66 9.15
C LYS A 152 -27.76 19.94 9.86
N SER A 153 -26.45 20.12 10.05
CA SER A 153 -25.82 21.34 10.59
C SER A 153 -25.55 22.36 9.49
#